data_AF-A0A2I1HIX6-F1
#
_entry.id   AF-A0A2I1HIX6-F1
#
_cell.length_a   1.000
_cell.length_b   1.000
_cell.length_c   1.000
_cell.angle_alpha   90.00
_cell.angle_beta   90.00
_cell.angle_gamma   90.00
#
_symmetry.space_group_name_H-M   'P 1'
#
loop_
_entity.id
_entity.type
_entity.pdbx_description
1 polymer ?
#
loop_
_entity_poly.entity_id
_entity_poly.type
_entity_poly.pdbx_seq_one_letter_code
_entity_poly.pdbx_strand_id
1 'polypeptide(L)'
;MYNILFSIIENSWFIDLIKTLQLEYDSPSRQVLSGILLEPKISHVNICIINELSADNNFTIAIDEHLSNVIEEIINKVGAVAIVSDNSLNIAAAHKIITNNYPNIINMQCITHCVNLINIFIGEKLIFQ
;
A
#
# COMPACT_ATOMS: atom_id res chain seq x y z
N MET A 1 6.41 7.57 1.81
CA MET A 1 7.49 6.62 1.43
C MET A 1 8.82 7.30 1.64
N TYR A 2 9.75 6.66 2.38
CA TYR A 2 11.10 7.19 2.55
C TYR A 2 11.85 7.03 1.22
N ASN A 3 12.32 8.14 0.63
CA ASN A 3 13.15 8.13 -0.58
C ASN A 3 14.55 7.62 -0.24
N ILE A 4 14.69 6.30 -0.14
CA ILE A 4 16.00 5.66 -0.02
C ILE A 4 16.64 5.66 -1.41
N LEU A 5 17.76 6.37 -1.57
CA LEU A 5 18.50 6.37 -2.83
C LEU A 5 19.15 4.99 -3.07
N PHE A 6 19.09 4.52 -4.32
CA PHE A 6 19.77 3.28 -4.73
C PHE A 6 21.28 3.28 -4.48
N SER A 7 21.90 4.44 -4.30
CA SER A 7 23.32 4.56 -3.92
C SER A 7 23.63 3.97 -2.54
N ILE A 8 22.62 3.72 -1.70
CA ILE A 8 22.83 3.11 -0.37
C ILE A 8 23.47 1.73 -0.46
N ILE A 9 23.21 0.97 -1.54
CA ILE A 9 23.72 -0.40 -1.68
C ILE A 9 25.23 -0.45 -1.97
N GLU A 10 25.79 0.68 -2.40
CA GLU A 10 27.22 0.86 -2.68
C GLU A 10 27.95 1.46 -1.46
N ASN A 11 27.23 1.84 -0.41
CA ASN A 11 27.82 2.36 0.80
C ASN A 11 28.56 1.24 1.55
N SER A 12 29.81 1.46 1.95
CA SER A 12 30.64 0.46 2.65
C SER A 12 29.97 -0.10 3.90
N TRP A 13 29.31 0.75 4.70
CA TRP A 13 28.59 0.30 5.89
C TRP A 13 27.43 -0.65 5.54
N PHE A 14 26.71 -0.37 4.45
CA PHE A 14 25.63 -1.24 4.00
C PHE A 14 26.18 -2.59 3.48
N ILE A 15 27.28 -2.56 2.73
CA ILE A 15 27.93 -3.79 2.24
C ILE A 15 28.42 -4.65 3.42
N ASP A 16 29.08 -4.04 4.40
CA ASP A 16 29.56 -4.74 5.59
C ASP A 16 28.42 -5.33 6.41
N LEU A 17 27.31 -4.60 6.54
CA LEU A 17 26.08 -5.09 7.15
C LEU A 17 25.55 -6.34 6.44
N ILE A 18 25.43 -6.30 5.11
CA ILE A 18 24.92 -7.44 4.35
C ILE A 18 25.90 -8.62 4.42
N LYS A 19 27.22 -8.39 4.32
CA LYS A 19 28.21 -9.46 4.47
C LYS A 19 28.24 -10.10 5.86
N THR A 20 27.84 -9.34 6.89
CA THR A 20 27.66 -9.88 8.24
C THR A 20 26.48 -10.86 8.29
N LEU A 21 25.40 -10.59 7.54
CA LEU A 21 24.22 -11.44 7.46
C LEU A 21 24.42 -12.64 6.51
N GLN A 22 25.08 -12.41 5.38
CA GLN A 22 25.34 -13.40 4.35
C GLN A 22 26.71 -13.13 3.71
N LEU A 23 27.70 -13.93 4.10
CA LEU A 23 29.11 -13.70 3.78
C LEU A 23 29.43 -13.82 2.28
N GLU A 24 28.69 -14.67 1.56
CA GLU A 24 28.83 -14.88 0.11
C GLU A 24 28.00 -13.90 -0.74
N TYR A 25 27.41 -12.86 -0.14
CA TYR A 25 26.60 -11.92 -0.89
C TYR A 25 27.45 -10.94 -1.70
N ASP A 26 27.33 -11.02 -3.02
CA ASP A 26 27.90 -10.06 -3.96
C ASP A 26 26.91 -8.92 -4.23
N SER A 27 27.20 -7.74 -3.65
CA SER A 27 26.34 -6.57 -3.83
C SER A 27 26.40 -6.06 -5.28
N PRO A 28 25.27 -5.92 -5.98
CA PRO A 28 25.24 -5.33 -7.31
C PRO A 28 25.50 -3.82 -7.24
N SER A 29 25.97 -3.23 -8.35
CA SER A 29 26.04 -1.77 -8.45
C SER A 29 24.63 -1.17 -8.52
N ARG A 30 24.50 0.11 -8.16
CA ARG A 30 23.21 0.83 -8.23
C ARG A 30 22.63 0.81 -9.65
N GLN A 31 23.50 0.83 -10.67
CA GLN A 31 23.10 0.81 -12.07
C GLN A 31 22.55 -0.56 -12.47
N VAL A 32 23.18 -1.64 -12.01
CA VAL A 32 22.69 -3.00 -12.23
C VAL A 32 21.39 -3.23 -11.48
N LEU A 33 21.30 -2.77 -10.23
CA LEU A 33 20.07 -2.88 -9.45
C LEU A 33 18.92 -2.12 -10.13
N SER A 34 19.08 -0.82 -10.40
CA SER A 34 17.98 0.01 -10.93
C SER A 34 17.67 -0.28 -12.40
N GLY A 35 18.69 -0.57 -13.21
CA GLY A 35 18.54 -0.68 -14.66
C GLY A 35 18.33 -2.09 -15.19
N ILE A 36 18.70 -3.13 -14.42
CA ILE A 36 18.69 -4.52 -14.91
C ILE A 36 17.84 -5.42 -14.02
N LEU A 37 17.98 -5.32 -12.69
CA LEU A 37 17.34 -6.27 -11.77
C LEU A 37 15.94 -5.82 -11.33
N LEU A 38 15.74 -4.51 -11.16
CA LEU A 38 14.50 -3.97 -10.62
C LEU A 38 13.32 -4.20 -11.57
N GLU A 39 13.45 -3.82 -12.85
CA GLU A 39 12.37 -3.90 -13.82
C GLU A 39 11.84 -5.34 -14.03
N PRO A 40 12.68 -6.37 -14.24
CA PRO A 40 12.20 -7.74 -14.35
C PRO A 40 11.57 -8.27 -13.05
N LYS A 41 12.08 -7.82 -11.89
CA LYS A 41 11.51 -8.25 -10.60
C LYS A 41 10.14 -7.62 -10.36
N ILE A 42 9.99 -6.34 -10.67
CA ILE A 42 8.70 -5.65 -10.65
C ILE A 42 7.73 -6.31 -11.62
N SER A 43 8.15 -6.60 -12.86
CA SER A 43 7.26 -7.24 -13.84
C SER A 43 6.83 -8.64 -13.40
N HIS A 44 7.76 -9.44 -12.85
CA HIS A 44 7.45 -10.76 -12.31
C HIS A 44 6.44 -10.68 -11.15
N VAL A 45 6.68 -9.79 -10.19
CA VAL A 45 5.76 -9.56 -9.06
C VAL A 45 4.40 -9.08 -9.57
N ASN A 46 4.35 -8.17 -10.53
CA ASN A 46 3.09 -7.71 -11.13
C ASN A 46 2.34 -8.84 -11.81
N ILE A 47 3.03 -9.72 -12.54
CA ILE A 47 2.40 -10.91 -13.16
C ILE A 47 1.85 -11.84 -12.10
N CYS A 48 2.59 -12.13 -11.03
CA CYS A 48 2.13 -12.95 -9.92
C CYS A 48 0.87 -12.35 -9.27
N ILE A 49 0.90 -11.05 -8.97
CA ILE A 49 -0.24 -10.33 -8.40
C ILE A 49 -1.44 -10.40 -9.35
N ILE A 50 -1.27 -10.14 -10.64
CA ILE A 50 -2.38 -10.20 -11.62
C ILE A 50 -2.95 -11.61 -11.69
N ASN A 51 -2.12 -12.65 -11.68
CA ASN A 51 -2.58 -14.03 -11.72
C ASN A 51 -3.40 -14.37 -10.47
N GLU A 52 -2.93 -13.99 -9.28
CA GLU A 52 -3.69 -14.16 -8.03
C GLU A 52 -4.99 -13.37 -8.04
N LEU A 53 -4.96 -12.11 -8.49
CA LEU A 53 -6.15 -11.27 -8.66
C LEU A 53 -7.11 -11.78 -9.74
N SER A 54 -6.66 -12.57 -10.70
CA SER A 54 -7.53 -13.17 -11.72
C SER A 54 -8.17 -14.48 -11.26
N ALA A 55 -7.58 -15.14 -10.26
CA ALA A 55 -8.03 -16.42 -9.74
C ALA A 55 -9.15 -16.29 -8.69
N ASP A 56 -9.24 -15.13 -8.04
CA ASP A 56 -10.27 -14.80 -7.07
C ASP A 56 -11.21 -13.73 -7.66
N ASN A 57 -12.44 -13.67 -7.16
CA ASN A 57 -13.47 -12.73 -7.61
C ASN A 57 -13.98 -11.83 -6.47
N ASN A 58 -13.49 -12.04 -5.25
CA ASN A 58 -13.97 -11.36 -4.05
C ASN A 58 -12.86 -10.55 -3.37
N PHE A 59 -12.49 -9.42 -3.97
CA PHE A 59 -11.46 -8.55 -3.42
C PHE A 59 -12.01 -7.52 -2.44
N THR A 60 -11.25 -7.29 -1.37
CA THR A 60 -11.41 -6.14 -0.47
C THR A 60 -10.25 -5.19 -0.67
N ILE A 61 -10.54 -3.94 -1.02
CA ILE A 61 -9.52 -2.93 -1.31
C ILE A 61 -9.45 -1.95 -0.15
N ALA A 62 -8.27 -1.84 0.48
CA ALA A 62 -8.00 -0.82 1.49
C ALA A 62 -7.39 0.43 0.84
N ILE A 63 -7.94 1.61 1.13
CA ILE A 63 -7.55 2.88 0.47
C ILE A 63 -7.16 3.91 1.52
N ASP A 64 -6.00 4.53 1.32
CA ASP A 64 -5.47 5.64 2.10
C ASP A 64 -5.68 6.97 1.34
N GLU A 65 -5.71 8.07 2.09
CA GLU A 65 -6.19 9.40 1.69
C GLU A 65 -5.55 9.94 0.39
N HIS A 66 -6.37 10.07 -0.69
CA HIS A 66 -6.22 10.89 -1.93
C HIS A 66 -6.45 10.20 -3.28
N LEU A 67 -7.44 9.31 -3.41
CA LEU A 67 -7.56 8.51 -4.64
C LEU A 67 -8.98 8.41 -5.22
N SER A 68 -9.85 9.41 -5.06
CA SER A 68 -11.22 9.37 -5.63
C SER A 68 -11.26 9.04 -7.13
N ASN A 69 -10.32 9.58 -7.91
CA ASN A 69 -10.24 9.31 -9.35
C ASN A 69 -9.61 7.94 -9.66
N VAL A 70 -8.73 7.46 -8.78
CA VAL A 70 -8.04 6.17 -8.93
C VAL A 70 -8.92 5.01 -8.45
N ILE A 71 -9.90 5.27 -7.59
CA ILE A 71 -10.90 4.29 -7.14
C ILE A 71 -11.68 3.72 -8.32
N GLU A 72 -12.20 4.56 -9.22
CA GLU A 72 -12.93 4.06 -10.39
C GLU A 72 -12.01 3.24 -11.32
N GLU A 73 -10.77 3.69 -11.53
CA GLU A 73 -9.80 2.95 -12.34
C GLU A 73 -9.48 1.57 -11.74
N ILE A 74 -9.28 1.49 -10.43
CA ILE A 74 -8.98 0.24 -9.73
C ILE A 74 -10.19 -0.69 -9.73
N ILE A 75 -11.39 -0.19 -9.41
CA ILE A 75 -12.62 -0.99 -9.43
C ILE A 75 -12.83 -1.59 -10.82
N ASN A 76 -12.65 -0.80 -11.88
CA ASN A 76 -12.86 -1.26 -13.26
C ASN A 76 -11.77 -2.25 -13.74
N LYS A 77 -10.54 -2.14 -13.22
CA LYS A 77 -9.43 -3.03 -13.60
C LYS A 77 -9.42 -4.37 -12.85
N VAL A 78 -9.70 -4.34 -11.55
CA VAL A 78 -9.51 -5.50 -10.66
C VAL A 78 -10.84 -6.15 -10.28
N GLY A 79 -11.93 -5.38 -10.25
CA GLY A 79 -13.15 -5.79 -9.58
C GLY A 79 -12.99 -5.73 -8.05
N ALA A 80 -14.02 -5.30 -7.33
CA ALA A 80 -14.02 -5.26 -5.88
C ALA A 80 -15.41 -5.60 -5.36
N VAL A 81 -15.46 -6.33 -4.24
CA VAL A 81 -16.71 -6.63 -3.52
C VAL A 81 -16.86 -5.71 -2.31
N ALA A 82 -15.74 -5.25 -1.74
CA ALA A 82 -15.74 -4.31 -0.64
C ALA A 82 -14.58 -3.31 -0.73
N ILE A 83 -14.82 -2.10 -0.23
CA ILE A 83 -13.82 -1.04 -0.08
C ILE A 83 -13.78 -0.64 1.39
N VAL A 84 -12.57 -0.60 1.95
CA VAL A 84 -12.31 -0.17 3.32
C VAL A 84 -11.46 1.10 3.26
N SER A 85 -11.99 2.22 3.72
CA SER A 85 -11.26 3.50 3.68
C SER A 85 -11.10 4.07 5.09
N ASP A 86 -10.04 4.84 5.35
CA ASP A 86 -9.92 5.61 6.59
C ASP A 86 -10.98 6.74 6.65
N ASN A 87 -11.17 7.41 7.80
CA ASN A 87 -12.19 8.45 7.94
C ASN A 87 -11.58 9.84 7.70
N SER A 88 -11.05 10.03 6.49
CA SER A 88 -10.37 11.26 6.07
C SER A 88 -11.35 12.23 5.38
N LEU A 89 -11.03 13.53 5.32
CA LEU A 89 -11.91 14.57 4.78
C LEU A 89 -12.32 14.33 3.31
N ASN A 90 -11.47 13.64 2.55
CA ASN A 90 -11.68 13.37 1.12
C ASN A 90 -12.48 12.09 0.86
N ILE A 91 -12.74 11.30 1.89
CA ILE A 91 -13.38 10.00 1.75
C ILE A 91 -14.90 10.09 1.63
N ALA A 92 -15.51 11.15 2.14
CA ALA A 92 -16.94 11.40 1.91
C ALA A 92 -17.28 11.51 0.41
N ALA A 93 -16.39 12.13 -0.38
CA ALA A 93 -16.56 12.23 -1.84
C ALA A 93 -16.38 10.87 -2.52
N ALA A 94 -15.35 10.11 -2.13
CA ALA A 94 -15.12 8.76 -2.62
C ALA A 94 -16.29 7.81 -2.30
N HIS A 95 -16.78 7.84 -1.05
CA HIS A 95 -17.95 7.08 -0.60
C HIS A 95 -19.19 7.37 -1.42
N LYS A 96 -19.41 8.64 -1.76
CA LYS A 96 -20.54 9.07 -2.60
C LYS A 96 -20.43 8.51 -4.02
N ILE A 97 -19.23 8.52 -4.60
CA ILE A 97 -18.96 7.94 -5.92
C ILE A 97 -19.20 6.43 -5.90
N ILE A 98 -18.64 5.71 -4.92
CA ILE A 98 -18.78 4.25 -4.79
C ILE A 98 -20.25 3.86 -4.60
N THR A 99 -20.95 4.49 -3.66
CA THR A 99 -22.36 4.18 -3.37
C THR A 99 -23.26 4.43 -4.58
N ASN A 100 -23.00 5.49 -5.35
CA ASN A 100 -23.83 5.87 -6.48
C ASN A 100 -23.54 5.04 -7.74
N ASN A 101 -22.25 4.83 -8.06
CA ASN A 101 -21.83 4.21 -9.31
C ASN A 101 -21.70 2.67 -9.17
N TYR A 102 -21.49 2.17 -7.95
CA TYR A 102 -21.23 0.76 -7.67
C TYR A 102 -22.03 0.27 -6.44
N PRO A 103 -23.37 0.21 -6.52
CA PRO A 103 -24.24 -0.13 -5.39
C PRO A 103 -24.04 -1.56 -4.85
N ASN A 104 -23.39 -2.43 -5.63
CA ASN A 104 -23.08 -3.80 -5.24
C ASN A 104 -21.77 -3.92 -4.43
N ILE A 105 -21.01 -2.83 -4.29
CA ILE A 105 -19.74 -2.81 -3.54
C ILE A 105 -20.02 -2.35 -2.11
N ILE A 106 -19.59 -3.14 -1.12
CA ILE A 106 -19.75 -2.82 0.29
C ILE A 106 -18.71 -1.77 0.68
N ASN A 107 -19.18 -0.61 1.13
CA ASN A 107 -18.31 0.48 1.57
C ASN A 107 -18.21 0.49 3.11
N MET A 108 -17.01 0.27 3.65
CA MET A 108 -16.73 0.19 5.08
C MET A 108 -15.69 1.21 5.52
N GLN A 109 -15.78 1.65 6.78
CA GLN A 109 -14.71 2.43 7.42
C GLN A 109 -13.62 1.51 7.98
N CYS A 110 -12.37 1.99 7.98
CA CYS A 110 -11.23 1.27 8.52
C CYS A 110 -11.34 1.13 10.05
N ILE A 111 -11.42 -0.11 10.53
CA ILE A 111 -11.49 -0.44 11.95
C ILE A 111 -10.27 0.10 12.71
N THR A 112 -9.08 0.04 12.13
CA THR A 112 -7.85 0.56 12.73
C THR A 112 -7.97 2.06 13.01
N HIS A 113 -8.61 2.83 12.12
CA HIS A 113 -8.86 4.24 12.33
C HIS A 113 -9.88 4.46 13.47
N CYS A 114 -10.96 3.68 13.53
CA CYS A 114 -11.92 3.74 14.63
C CYS A 114 -11.24 3.48 15.99
N VAL A 115 -10.38 2.47 16.08
CA VAL A 115 -9.63 2.14 17.30
C VAL A 115 -8.66 3.26 17.67
N ASN A 116 -7.97 3.86 16.68
CA ASN A 116 -7.06 4.97 16.90
C ASN A 116 -7.79 6.22 17.43
N LEU A 117 -8.94 6.57 16.86
CA LEU A 117 -9.77 7.68 17.36
C LEU A 117 -10.27 7.46 18.79
N ILE A 118 -10.68 6.23 19.12
CA ILE A 118 -11.09 5.87 20.49
C ILE A 118 -9.92 6.06 21.46
N ASN A 119 -8.72 5.61 21.09
CA ASN A 119 -7.54 5.77 21.92
C ASN A 119 -7.17 7.24 22.13
N ILE A 120 -7.25 8.08 21.09
CA ILE A 120 -7.04 9.53 21.20
C ILE A 120 -8.07 10.15 22.15
N PHE A 121 -9.34 9.84 21.96
CA PHE A 121 -10.43 10.36 22.79
C PHE A 121 -10.28 9.99 24.27
N ILE A 122 -9.90 8.74 24.56
CA ILE A 122 -9.64 8.29 25.93
C ILE A 122 -8.37 8.95 26.49
N GLY A 123 -7.31 9.05 25.70
CA GLY A 123 -6.03 9.65 26.09
C GLY A 123 -6.15 11.14 26.42
N GLU A 124 -6.84 11.93 25.60
CA GLU A 124 -7.10 13.35 25.88
C GLU A 124 -7.91 13.54 27.17
N LYS A 125 -8.87 12.65 27.44
CA LYS A 125 -9.70 12.71 28.64
C LYS A 125 -8.94 12.40 29.94
N LEU A 126 -7.83 11.67 29.86
CA LEU A 126 -6.96 11.32 30.99
C LEU A 126 -5.88 12.39 31.27
N ILE A 127 -5.59 13.28 30.32
CA ILE A 127 -4.59 14.36 30.47
C ILE A 127 -5.20 15.64 31.05
N PHE A 128 -6.54 15.81 30.97
CA PHE A 128 -7.27 16.98 31.50
C PHE A 128 -8.09 16.68 32.78
N GLN A 129 -7.75 15.63 33.53
CA GLN A 129 -8.21 15.39 34.91
C GLN A 129 -7.06 15.62 35.90
#